data_AF-A0A328NRX4-F1
#
_entry.id   AF-A0A328NRX4-F1
#
_cell.length_a   1.000
_cell.length_b   1.000
_cell.length_c   1.000
_cell.angle_alpha   90.00
_cell.angle_beta   90.00
_cell.angle_gamma   90.00
#
_symmetry.space_group_name_H-M   'P 1'
#
loop_
_entity.id
_entity.type
_entity.pdbx_description
1 polymer ?
#
loop_
_entity_poly.entity_id
_entity_poly.type
_entity_poly.pdbx_seq_one_letter_code
_entity_poly.pdbx_strand_id
1 'polypeptide(L)'
;MTYGLAEYLDRGSSPTPARPLPPGAPPLSPPIAYRWVTLGFTLAVLLVVVTALLVPRIRRARRRREAEELVRRDYPEASRAAPERVRAVRDAIVRARLTDRLGPLLATAYVVLALLTLAAAGLSVIGPGPGALALRLGGEPLARPVIFVTDLGALLIGLFAMVLAVMGLVAYRSGPIRLVGVLWELATFWPRAAHPLAPPCYVERAVPELTRRIGQLTADGNGVVLSGQSHGSVLAAVTILQLPDRCRRRVALLTYGSPLGNRYRRIFPAYVSDEMLREVGSRLAWRWINLWRYTDAVGGAVFVPFVGGPDDPAARVDRRVRDPKGLLIPPTDTVPPPVQGHRFAPDDEFHAAIGELVERLERTDG
;
A
#
# COMPACT_ATOMS: atom_id res chain seq x y z
N MET A 1 17.98 -36.99 -23.41
CA MET A 1 19.17 -36.82 -22.56
C MET A 1 20.00 -35.69 -23.14
N THR A 2 19.82 -34.48 -22.63
CA THR A 2 20.60 -33.30 -23.01
C THR A 2 21.93 -33.37 -22.25
N TYR A 3 22.93 -34.03 -22.83
CA TYR A 3 24.30 -33.99 -22.34
C TYR A 3 24.79 -32.54 -22.48
N GLY A 4 24.95 -31.87 -21.34
CA GLY A 4 25.24 -30.45 -21.28
C GLY A 4 26.65 -30.16 -21.79
N LEU A 5 26.77 -29.22 -22.72
CA LEU A 5 28.04 -28.66 -23.22
C LEU A 5 29.11 -28.48 -22.12
N ALA A 6 28.70 -28.11 -20.91
CA ALA A 6 29.56 -27.96 -19.74
C ALA A 6 30.33 -29.25 -19.36
N GLU A 7 29.72 -30.42 -19.51
CA GLU A 7 30.31 -31.71 -19.15
C GLU A 7 31.45 -32.10 -20.11
N TYR A 8 31.35 -31.69 -21.38
CA TYR A 8 32.38 -31.89 -22.39
C TYR A 8 33.53 -30.88 -22.23
N LEU A 9 33.22 -29.63 -21.91
CA LEU A 9 34.20 -28.57 -21.70
C LEU A 9 35.04 -28.81 -20.45
N ASP A 10 34.42 -29.27 -19.37
CA ASP A 10 35.09 -29.51 -18.09
C ASP A 10 35.55 -30.98 -17.92
N ARG A 11 35.41 -31.79 -18.99
CA ARG A 11 35.73 -33.23 -19.01
C ARG A 11 35.11 -34.00 -17.84
N GLY A 12 33.94 -33.54 -17.38
CA GLY A 12 33.21 -34.10 -16.25
C GLY A 12 33.91 -33.94 -14.89
N SER A 13 34.70 -32.87 -14.69
CA SER A 13 35.31 -32.54 -13.41
C SER A 13 34.32 -31.93 -12.41
N SER A 14 33.29 -31.24 -12.89
CA SER A 14 32.21 -30.68 -12.07
C SER A 14 31.29 -31.77 -11.51
N PRO A 15 30.96 -31.73 -10.20
CA PRO A 15 30.05 -32.68 -9.57
C PRO A 15 28.61 -32.50 -10.08
N THR A 16 27.93 -33.62 -10.34
CA THR A 16 26.53 -33.66 -10.81
C THR A 16 25.72 -34.67 -9.98
N PRO A 17 24.38 -34.65 -10.03
CA PRO A 17 23.57 -35.66 -9.34
C PRO A 17 23.90 -37.11 -9.75
N ALA A 18 24.46 -37.31 -10.95
CA ALA A 18 24.92 -38.60 -11.45
C ALA A 18 26.39 -38.93 -11.09
N ARG A 19 27.17 -37.95 -10.63
CA ARG A 19 28.57 -38.09 -10.20
C ARG A 19 28.79 -37.36 -8.87
N PRO A 20 28.61 -38.05 -7.73
CA PRO A 20 28.87 -37.45 -6.43
C PRO A 20 30.34 -37.04 -6.29
N LEU A 21 30.60 -36.09 -5.40
CA LEU A 21 31.94 -35.61 -5.08
C LEU A 21 32.87 -36.78 -4.71
N PRO A 22 34.14 -36.78 -5.16
CA PRO A 22 35.12 -37.78 -4.74
C PRO A 22 35.26 -37.84 -3.22
N PRO A 23 35.55 -39.03 -2.63
CA PRO A 23 35.87 -39.12 -1.21
C PRO A 23 37.04 -38.18 -0.87
N GLY A 24 36.79 -37.18 -0.01
CA GLY A 24 37.79 -36.18 0.40
C GLY A 24 37.78 -34.86 -0.38
N ALA A 25 36.89 -34.69 -1.37
CA ALA A 25 36.70 -33.38 -1.98
C ALA A 25 36.09 -32.40 -0.96
N PRO A 26 36.54 -31.12 -0.92
CA PRO A 26 36.02 -30.14 0.01
C PRO A 26 34.52 -29.93 -0.22
N PRO A 27 33.74 -29.68 0.85
CA PRO A 27 32.31 -29.46 0.72
C PRO A 27 32.03 -28.26 -0.19
N LEU A 28 31.07 -28.44 -1.12
CA LEU A 28 30.63 -27.39 -2.03
C LEU A 28 30.20 -26.17 -1.22
N SER A 29 31.02 -25.13 -1.30
CA SER A 29 30.85 -23.89 -0.57
C SER A 29 30.21 -22.87 -1.49
N PRO A 30 29.10 -22.21 -1.09
CA PRO A 30 28.55 -21.13 -1.89
C PRO A 30 29.61 -20.02 -2.04
N PRO A 31 29.68 -19.34 -3.20
CA PRO A 31 30.59 -18.22 -3.41
C PRO A 31 30.49 -17.19 -2.29
N ILE A 32 31.60 -16.52 -2.00
CA ILE A 32 31.74 -15.63 -0.84
C ILE A 32 30.71 -14.51 -0.84
N ALA A 33 30.37 -13.99 -2.02
CA ALA A 33 29.29 -13.02 -2.20
C ALA A 33 27.94 -13.51 -1.66
N TYR A 34 27.58 -14.78 -1.91
CA TYR A 34 26.31 -15.33 -1.40
C TYR A 34 26.28 -15.40 0.13
N ARG A 35 27.42 -15.66 0.79
CA ARG A 35 27.49 -15.66 2.26
C ARG A 35 27.25 -14.27 2.85
N TRP A 36 27.74 -13.22 2.18
CA TRP A 36 27.45 -11.85 2.59
C TRP A 36 25.98 -11.48 2.36
N VAL A 37 25.39 -11.95 1.26
CA VAL A 37 23.95 -11.77 0.98
C VAL A 37 23.09 -12.46 2.02
N THR A 38 23.40 -13.70 2.42
CA THR A 38 22.61 -14.44 3.41
C THR A 38 22.68 -13.78 4.78
N LEU A 39 23.87 -13.33 5.22
CA LEU A 39 24.03 -12.55 6.44
C LEU A 39 23.21 -11.25 6.39
N GLY A 40 23.32 -10.49 5.30
CA GLY A 40 22.56 -9.25 5.10
C GLY A 40 21.05 -9.48 5.12
N PHE A 41 20.57 -10.56 4.49
CA PHE A 41 19.16 -10.94 4.49
C PHE A 41 18.66 -11.24 5.90
N THR A 42 19.40 -12.02 6.71
CA THR A 42 19.01 -12.30 8.09
C THR A 42 18.90 -11.02 8.92
N LEU A 43 19.90 -10.13 8.82
CA LEU A 43 19.89 -8.84 9.52
C LEU A 43 18.71 -7.96 9.10
N ALA A 44 18.37 -7.96 7.81
CA ALA A 44 17.22 -7.23 7.30
C ALA A 44 15.90 -7.81 7.83
N VAL A 45 15.74 -9.15 7.84
CA VAL A 45 14.57 -9.81 8.41
C VAL A 45 14.45 -9.50 9.90
N LEU A 46 15.54 -9.58 10.65
CA LEU A 46 15.56 -9.23 12.07
C LEU A 46 15.17 -7.77 12.31
N LEU A 47 15.70 -6.83 11.52
CA LEU A 47 15.33 -5.43 11.61
C LEU A 47 13.84 -5.22 11.34
N VAL A 48 13.29 -5.87 10.31
CA VAL A 48 11.85 -5.81 9.99
C VAL A 48 11.02 -6.38 11.14
N VAL A 49 11.40 -7.54 11.69
CA VAL A 49 10.68 -8.16 12.83
C VAL A 49 10.75 -7.27 14.07
N VAL A 50 11.93 -6.77 14.43
CA VAL A 50 12.13 -5.90 15.60
C VAL A 50 11.34 -4.61 15.45
N THR A 51 11.40 -3.95 14.29
CA THR A 51 10.61 -2.72 14.04
C THR A 51 9.11 -3.00 14.06
N ALA A 52 8.66 -4.10 13.45
CA ALA A 52 7.26 -4.51 13.46
C ALA A 52 6.74 -4.85 14.88
N LEU A 53 7.59 -5.35 15.77
CA LEU A 53 7.23 -5.70 17.16
C LEU A 53 7.35 -4.53 18.14
N LEU A 54 8.33 -3.64 17.97
CA LEU A 54 8.62 -2.55 18.90
C LEU A 54 7.82 -1.28 18.59
N VAL A 55 7.75 -0.86 17.32
CA VAL A 55 7.09 0.40 16.92
C VAL A 55 5.62 0.44 17.35
N PRO A 56 4.81 -0.64 17.19
CA PRO A 56 3.45 -0.64 17.68
C PRO A 56 3.38 -0.55 19.20
N ARG A 57 4.27 -1.21 19.95
CA ARG A 57 4.26 -1.22 21.42
C ARG A 57 4.58 0.14 22.02
N ILE A 58 5.66 0.77 21.58
CA ILE A 58 6.10 2.09 22.07
C ILE A 58 5.01 3.14 21.84
N ARG A 59 4.31 3.05 20.71
CA ARG A 59 3.32 4.05 20.29
C ARG A 59 1.88 3.66 20.66
N ARG A 60 1.67 2.48 21.25
CA ARG A 60 0.33 1.92 21.52
C ARG A 60 -0.45 2.80 22.48
N ALA A 61 0.18 3.20 23.59
CA ALA A 61 -0.49 3.97 24.64
C ALA A 61 -0.95 5.32 24.12
N ARG A 62 -0.06 6.08 23.46
CA ARG A 62 -0.40 7.37 22.86
C ARG A 62 -1.51 7.25 21.81
N ARG A 63 -1.41 6.26 20.90
CA ARG A 63 -2.43 6.05 19.86
C ARG A 63 -3.79 5.67 20.43
N ARG A 64 -3.80 4.88 21.51
CA ARG A 64 -5.05 4.54 22.20
C ARG A 64 -5.69 5.75 22.85
N ARG A 65 -4.90 6.62 23.50
CA ARG A 65 -5.40 7.88 24.07
C ARG A 65 -5.99 8.80 23.00
N GLU A 66 -5.25 9.04 21.91
CA GLU A 66 -5.73 9.85 20.78
C GLU A 66 -7.02 9.26 20.18
N ALA A 67 -7.11 7.94 20.03
CA ALA A 67 -8.32 7.28 19.53
C ALA A 67 -9.48 7.33 20.54
N GLU A 68 -9.23 7.25 21.84
CA GLU A 68 -10.24 7.38 22.89
C GLU A 68 -10.82 8.79 22.95
N GLU A 69 -9.98 9.82 22.83
CA GLU A 69 -10.42 11.21 22.73
C GLU A 69 -11.31 11.43 21.51
N LEU A 70 -10.94 10.86 20.36
CA LEU A 70 -11.75 10.93 19.13
C LEU A 70 -13.09 10.24 19.30
N VAL A 71 -13.11 9.04 19.89
CA VAL A 71 -14.37 8.31 20.16
C VAL A 71 -15.25 9.10 21.13
N ARG A 72 -14.68 9.68 22.19
CA ARG A 72 -15.44 10.49 23.15
C ARG A 72 -16.02 11.76 22.51
N ARG A 73 -15.26 12.39 21.62
CA ARG A 73 -15.70 13.58 20.88
C ARG A 73 -16.80 13.26 19.87
N ASP A 74 -16.63 12.16 19.13
CA ASP A 74 -17.52 11.81 18.02
C ASP A 74 -18.79 11.07 18.49
N TYR A 75 -18.77 10.47 19.69
CA TYR A 75 -19.90 9.75 20.29
C TYR A 75 -20.15 10.21 21.73
N PRO A 76 -20.95 11.28 21.94
CA PRO A 76 -21.36 11.73 23.26
C PRO A 76 -22.08 10.63 24.07
N GLU A 77 -22.74 9.69 23.38
CA GLU A 77 -23.44 8.55 23.97
C GLU A 77 -22.51 7.40 24.41
N ALA A 78 -21.18 7.53 24.24
CA ALA A 78 -20.22 6.49 24.59
C ALA A 78 -20.29 6.04 26.06
N SER A 79 -20.74 6.90 26.97
CA SER A 79 -20.95 6.55 28.39
C SER A 79 -22.10 5.56 28.61
N ARG A 80 -23.06 5.51 27.70
CA ARG A 80 -24.24 4.62 27.75
C ARG A 80 -24.04 3.34 26.94
N ALA A 81 -23.03 3.31 26.07
CA ALA A 81 -22.72 2.16 25.24
C ALA A 81 -21.92 1.09 25.99
N ALA A 82 -22.04 -0.16 25.55
CA ALA A 82 -21.24 -1.24 26.10
C ALA A 82 -19.73 -0.93 25.96
N PRO A 83 -18.90 -1.12 27.00
CA PRO A 83 -17.47 -0.82 26.96
C PRO A 83 -16.72 -1.55 25.83
N GLU A 84 -17.17 -2.75 25.47
CA GLU A 84 -16.64 -3.54 24.35
C GLU A 84 -16.83 -2.85 23.01
N ARG A 85 -17.97 -2.19 22.81
CA ARG A 85 -18.28 -1.45 21.58
C ARG A 85 -17.35 -0.26 21.40
N VAL A 86 -17.16 0.52 22.47
CA VAL A 86 -16.23 1.65 22.50
C VAL A 86 -14.81 1.18 22.19
N ARG A 87 -14.37 0.06 22.79
CA ARG A 87 -13.06 -0.55 22.51
C ARG A 87 -12.93 -1.02 21.06
N ALA A 88 -13.98 -1.59 20.47
CA ALA A 88 -13.97 -2.07 19.09
C ALA A 88 -13.76 -0.93 18.09
N VAL A 89 -14.45 0.20 18.27
CA VAL A 89 -14.30 1.40 17.42
C VAL A 89 -12.92 2.01 17.61
N ARG A 90 -12.46 2.18 18.85
CA ARG A 90 -11.11 2.66 19.15
C ARG A 90 -10.04 1.79 18.46
N ASP A 91 -10.13 0.48 18.61
CA ASP A 91 -9.14 -0.43 18.03
C ASP A 91 -9.23 -0.45 16.49
N ALA A 92 -10.42 -0.22 15.90
CA ALA A 92 -10.55 0.00 14.46
C ALA A 92 -9.82 1.26 13.98
N ILE A 93 -9.98 2.39 14.68
CA ILE A 93 -9.25 3.64 14.38
C ILE A 93 -7.73 3.44 14.53
N VAL A 94 -7.28 2.76 15.59
CA VAL A 94 -5.86 2.49 15.81
C VAL A 94 -5.28 1.61 14.70
N ARG A 95 -6.02 0.57 14.27
CA ARG A 95 -5.62 -0.29 13.14
C ARG A 95 -5.61 0.45 11.82
N ALA A 96 -6.59 1.30 11.55
CA ALA A 96 -6.64 2.10 10.33
C ALA A 96 -5.37 2.98 10.19
N ARG A 97 -5.03 3.72 11.25
CA ARG A 97 -3.86 4.61 11.30
C ARG A 97 -2.50 3.90 11.30
N LEU A 98 -2.44 2.60 11.59
CA LEU A 98 -1.21 1.81 11.50
C LEU A 98 -0.72 1.74 10.05
N THR A 99 -1.63 1.65 9.09
CA THR A 99 -1.33 1.45 7.67
C THR A 99 -0.65 2.67 7.05
N ASP A 100 -0.99 3.89 7.48
CA ASP A 100 -0.40 5.14 6.99
C ASP A 100 1.10 5.30 7.28
N ARG A 101 1.65 4.46 8.16
CA ARG A 101 3.05 4.52 8.61
C ARG A 101 3.91 3.36 8.08
N LEU A 102 3.34 2.45 7.30
CA LEU A 102 4.12 1.41 6.62
C LEU A 102 5.10 2.03 5.61
N GLY A 103 4.71 3.09 4.90
CA GLY A 103 5.55 3.76 3.90
C GLY A 103 6.94 4.17 4.42
N PRO A 104 7.03 5.02 5.46
CA PRO A 104 8.33 5.40 6.03
C PRO A 104 9.14 4.22 6.57
N LEU A 105 8.49 3.21 7.17
CA LEU A 105 9.17 2.01 7.67
C LEU A 105 9.76 1.17 6.53
N LEU A 106 9.03 1.04 5.42
CA LEU A 106 9.50 0.34 4.23
C LEU A 106 10.63 1.11 3.55
N ALA A 107 10.55 2.44 3.48
CA ALA A 107 11.62 3.28 2.95
C ALA A 107 12.90 3.20 3.80
N THR A 108 12.79 3.27 5.15
CA THR A 108 13.96 3.10 6.02
C THR A 108 14.51 1.68 5.93
N ALA A 109 13.66 0.66 5.89
CA ALA A 109 14.08 -0.72 5.69
C ALA A 109 14.80 -0.90 4.35
N TYR A 110 14.30 -0.29 3.27
CA TYR A 110 14.94 -0.32 1.95
C TYR A 110 16.32 0.33 1.98
N VAL A 111 16.46 1.53 2.57
CA VAL A 111 17.76 2.21 2.70
C VAL A 111 18.74 1.36 3.50
N VAL A 112 18.31 0.80 4.63
CA VAL A 112 19.17 -0.07 5.44
C VAL A 112 19.56 -1.33 4.66
N LEU A 113 18.61 -1.97 3.96
CA LEU A 113 18.88 -3.14 3.13
C LEU A 113 19.85 -2.81 1.98
N ALA A 114 19.69 -1.66 1.32
CA ALA A 114 20.58 -1.21 0.26
C ALA A 114 22.00 -0.97 0.79
N LEU A 115 22.14 -0.33 1.96
CA LEU A 115 23.44 -0.14 2.62
C LEU A 115 24.08 -1.47 3.03
N LEU A 116 23.30 -2.40 3.60
CA LEU A 116 23.78 -3.75 3.95
C LEU A 116 24.23 -4.51 2.70
N THR A 117 23.48 -4.39 1.60
CA THR A 117 23.80 -5.03 0.32
C THR A 117 25.07 -4.43 -0.29
N LEU A 118 25.23 -3.11 -0.23
CA LEU A 118 26.43 -2.42 -0.72
C LEU A 118 27.66 -2.76 0.11
N ALA A 119 27.52 -2.81 1.44
CA ALA A 119 28.59 -3.24 2.34
C ALA A 119 28.98 -4.70 2.10
N ALA A 120 27.99 -5.58 1.95
CA ALA A 120 28.16 -6.98 1.58
C ALA A 120 28.91 -7.14 0.25
N ALA A 121 28.54 -6.36 -0.77
CA ALA A 121 29.20 -6.36 -2.06
C ALA A 121 30.66 -5.90 -1.95
N GLY A 122 30.93 -4.78 -1.25
CA GLY A 122 32.29 -4.30 -1.01
C GLY A 122 33.16 -5.29 -0.25
N LEU A 123 32.62 -5.91 0.82
CA LEU A 123 33.32 -6.94 1.59
C LEU A 123 33.56 -8.22 0.80
N SER A 124 32.67 -8.56 -0.15
CA SER A 124 32.85 -9.70 -1.03
C SER A 124 34.02 -9.54 -1.99
N VAL A 125 34.34 -8.31 -2.41
CA VAL A 125 35.49 -8.00 -3.28
C VAL A 125 36.81 -8.17 -2.54
N ILE A 126 36.84 -7.93 -1.22
CA ILE A 126 38.06 -8.03 -0.40
C ILE A 126 38.48 -9.50 -0.19
N GLY A 127 37.58 -10.47 -0.45
CA GLY A 127 37.88 -11.89 -0.47
C GLY A 127 37.60 -12.71 0.82
N PRO A 128 37.53 -12.18 2.06
CA PRO A 128 37.13 -12.99 3.20
C PRO A 128 35.61 -13.10 3.30
N GLY A 129 35.12 -14.30 3.59
CA GLY A 129 33.72 -14.50 3.98
C GLY A 129 33.43 -13.97 5.39
N PRO A 130 32.15 -13.78 5.74
CA PRO A 130 31.74 -13.15 7.00
C PRO A 130 32.30 -13.87 8.23
N GLY A 131 32.26 -15.20 8.27
CA GLY A 131 32.82 -15.99 9.37
C GLY A 131 34.35 -15.87 9.50
N ALA A 132 35.06 -15.82 8.37
CA ALA A 132 36.52 -15.67 8.37
C ALA A 132 36.96 -14.27 8.81
N LEU A 133 36.20 -13.24 8.43
CA LEU A 133 36.43 -11.87 8.89
C LEU A 133 36.14 -11.74 10.39
N ALA A 134 35.03 -12.32 10.86
CA ALA A 134 34.67 -12.33 12.28
C ALA A 134 35.74 -13.03 13.14
N LEU A 135 36.29 -14.15 12.65
CA LEU A 135 37.39 -14.86 13.30
C LEU A 135 38.65 -13.98 13.42
N ARG A 136 38.99 -13.22 12.37
CA ARG A 136 40.15 -12.31 12.37
C ARG A 136 39.97 -11.12 13.33
N LEU A 137 38.76 -10.61 13.48
CA LEU A 137 38.48 -9.41 14.28
C LEU A 137 38.23 -9.71 15.77
N GLY A 138 37.60 -10.85 16.08
CA GLY A 138 37.12 -11.15 17.44
C GLY A 138 37.24 -12.62 17.85
N GLY A 139 37.99 -13.42 17.08
CA GLY A 139 38.19 -14.85 17.37
C GLY A 139 36.92 -15.70 17.27
N GLU A 140 37.01 -16.90 17.83
CA GLU A 140 35.90 -17.87 17.94
C GLU A 140 34.59 -17.30 18.54
N PRO A 141 34.61 -16.48 19.62
CA PRO A 141 33.35 -16.00 20.22
C PRO A 141 32.54 -15.09 19.29
N LEU A 142 33.20 -14.39 18.34
CA LEU A 142 32.51 -13.59 17.33
C LEU A 142 32.20 -14.40 16.06
N ALA A 143 33.07 -15.32 15.67
CA ALA A 143 32.90 -16.13 14.46
C ALA A 143 31.66 -17.03 14.53
N ARG A 144 31.46 -17.73 15.66
CA ARG A 144 30.35 -18.67 15.85
C ARG A 144 28.96 -18.05 15.62
N PRO A 145 28.57 -16.94 16.27
CA PRO A 145 27.26 -16.33 16.02
C PRO A 145 27.13 -15.79 14.59
N VAL A 146 28.20 -15.24 13.99
CA VAL A 146 28.16 -14.75 12.60
C VAL A 146 27.90 -15.89 11.62
N ILE A 147 28.56 -17.04 11.79
CA ILE A 147 28.35 -18.23 10.96
C ILE A 147 26.89 -18.70 11.11
N PHE A 148 26.40 -18.84 12.35
CA PHE A 148 25.01 -19.24 12.62
C PHE A 148 23.99 -18.31 11.94
N VAL A 149 24.15 -16.98 12.07
CA VAL A 149 23.25 -15.99 11.45
C VAL A 149 23.33 -16.05 9.91
N THR A 150 24.52 -16.32 9.37
CA THR A 150 24.74 -16.48 7.93
C THR A 150 24.03 -17.71 7.38
N ASP A 151 24.12 -18.85 8.08
CA ASP A 151 23.49 -20.12 7.69
C ASP A 151 21.96 -20.06 7.83
N LEU A 152 21.47 -19.42 8.90
CA LEU A 152 20.05 -19.13 9.06
C LEU A 152 19.50 -18.31 7.89
N GLY A 153 20.30 -17.38 7.35
CA GLY A 153 19.94 -16.57 6.19
C GLY A 153 19.69 -17.39 4.94
N ALA A 154 20.50 -18.43 4.70
CA ALA A 154 20.31 -19.32 3.56
C ALA A 154 18.97 -20.08 3.66
N LEU A 155 18.63 -20.57 4.85
CA LEU A 155 17.34 -21.22 5.11
C LEU A 155 16.17 -20.26 4.96
N LEU A 156 16.29 -19.03 5.45
CA LEU A 156 15.25 -18.01 5.35
C LEU A 156 15.02 -17.58 3.89
N ILE A 157 16.07 -17.47 3.07
CA ILE A 157 15.94 -17.20 1.63
C ILE A 157 15.21 -18.36 0.93
N GLY A 158 15.58 -19.61 1.24
CA GLY A 158 14.90 -20.79 0.70
C GLY A 158 13.41 -20.85 1.08
N LEU A 159 13.10 -20.59 2.36
CA LEU A 159 11.74 -20.51 2.86
C LEU A 159 10.96 -19.37 2.18
N PHE A 160 11.58 -18.20 2.02
CA PHE A 160 10.97 -17.05 1.35
C PHE A 160 10.63 -17.37 -0.11
N ALA A 161 11.56 -17.99 -0.85
CA ALA A 161 11.34 -18.42 -2.24
C ALA A 161 10.21 -19.45 -2.32
N MET A 162 10.15 -20.41 -1.41
CA MET A 162 9.08 -21.40 -1.33
C MET A 162 7.72 -20.75 -1.05
N VAL A 163 7.65 -19.81 -0.11
CA VAL A 163 6.42 -19.05 0.19
C VAL A 163 5.96 -18.27 -1.04
N LEU A 164 6.87 -17.60 -1.76
CA LEU A 164 6.53 -16.91 -3.01
C LEU A 164 5.98 -17.86 -4.08
N ALA A 165 6.59 -19.04 -4.24
CA ALA A 165 6.13 -20.05 -5.20
C ALA A 165 4.73 -20.57 -4.85
N VAL A 166 4.48 -20.93 -3.58
CA VAL A 166 3.16 -21.36 -3.10
C VAL A 166 2.12 -20.26 -3.29
N MET A 167 2.45 -19.02 -2.94
CA MET A 167 1.56 -17.87 -3.14
C MET A 167 1.21 -17.68 -4.61
N GLY A 168 2.18 -17.81 -5.53
CA GLY A 168 1.93 -17.75 -6.98
C GLY A 168 1.01 -18.87 -7.48
N LEU A 169 1.19 -20.08 -6.97
CA LEU A 169 0.35 -21.25 -7.32
C LEU A 169 -1.08 -21.14 -6.77
N VAL A 170 -1.23 -20.61 -5.55
CA VAL A 170 -2.52 -20.46 -4.86
C VAL A 170 -3.29 -19.22 -5.31
N ALA A 171 -2.60 -18.20 -5.83
CA ALA A 171 -3.20 -16.96 -6.36
C ALA A 171 -4.27 -17.24 -7.43
N TYR A 172 -4.11 -18.31 -8.21
CA TYR A 172 -5.05 -18.72 -9.25
C TYR A 172 -6.27 -19.49 -8.74
N ARG A 173 -6.26 -19.98 -7.49
CA ARG A 173 -7.24 -20.99 -7.01
C ARG A 173 -8.11 -20.56 -5.84
N SER A 174 -7.89 -19.40 -5.22
CA SER A 174 -8.67 -19.04 -4.03
C SER A 174 -8.90 -17.53 -3.90
N GLY A 175 -10.11 -17.17 -3.45
CA GLY A 175 -10.52 -15.79 -3.19
C GLY A 175 -9.69 -14.98 -2.16
N PRO A 176 -8.82 -15.55 -1.30
CA PRO A 176 -7.98 -14.77 -0.42
C PRO A 176 -6.51 -14.79 -0.88
N ILE A 177 -6.20 -14.02 -1.93
CA ILE A 177 -4.97 -13.20 -1.89
C ILE A 177 -5.29 -11.77 -2.32
N ARG A 178 -6.16 -11.09 -1.56
CA ARG A 178 -6.46 -9.66 -1.73
C ARG A 178 -5.20 -8.79 -1.85
N LEU A 179 -4.10 -9.18 -1.20
CA LEU A 179 -2.83 -8.47 -1.31
C LEU A 179 -2.18 -8.62 -2.69
N VAL A 180 -2.15 -9.82 -3.26
CA VAL A 180 -1.65 -10.05 -4.62
C VAL A 180 -2.57 -9.39 -5.62
N GLY A 181 -3.89 -9.40 -5.40
CA GLY A 181 -4.83 -8.61 -6.19
C GLY A 181 -4.49 -7.12 -6.14
N VAL A 182 -4.29 -6.53 -4.96
CA VAL A 182 -3.91 -5.11 -4.81
C VAL A 182 -2.56 -4.80 -5.47
N LEU A 183 -1.56 -5.68 -5.32
CA LEU A 183 -0.25 -5.52 -5.97
C LEU A 183 -0.35 -5.65 -7.50
N TRP A 184 -1.18 -6.58 -7.97
CA TRP A 184 -1.44 -6.79 -9.39
C TRP A 184 -2.16 -5.59 -9.99
N GLU A 185 -3.21 -5.08 -9.34
CA GLU A 185 -3.90 -3.83 -9.72
C GLU A 185 -2.94 -2.65 -9.78
N LEU A 186 -2.07 -2.51 -8.77
CA LEU A 186 -1.03 -1.48 -8.79
C LEU A 186 -0.05 -1.66 -9.96
N ALA A 187 0.33 -2.90 -10.28
CA ALA A 187 1.26 -3.19 -11.37
C ALA A 187 0.64 -2.96 -12.75
N THR A 188 -0.64 -3.30 -12.94
CA THR A 188 -1.40 -3.11 -14.19
C THR A 188 -1.97 -1.69 -14.35
N PHE A 189 -1.84 -0.84 -13.33
CA PHE A 189 -2.25 0.57 -13.39
C PHE A 189 -1.19 1.46 -14.07
N TRP A 190 0.09 1.16 -13.88
CA TRP A 190 1.19 2.00 -14.37
C TRP A 190 1.60 1.64 -15.82
N PRO A 191 2.03 2.62 -16.62
CA PRO A 191 2.42 2.39 -18.00
C PRO A 191 3.63 1.45 -18.06
N ARG A 192 3.68 0.63 -19.12
CA ARG A 192 4.75 -0.34 -19.35
C ARG A 192 6.13 0.30 -19.50
N ALA A 193 6.19 1.59 -19.82
CA ALA A 193 7.42 2.38 -19.87
C ALA A 193 8.22 2.32 -18.55
N ALA A 194 7.56 2.04 -17.42
CA ALA A 194 8.24 1.92 -16.13
C ALA A 194 9.07 0.63 -15.99
N HIS A 195 8.75 -0.46 -16.71
CA HIS A 195 9.53 -1.70 -16.69
C HIS A 195 9.18 -2.64 -17.87
N PRO A 196 10.16 -3.24 -18.58
CA PRO A 196 9.89 -4.10 -19.76
C PRO A 196 8.98 -5.31 -19.48
N LEU A 197 9.03 -5.84 -18.24
CA LEU A 197 8.22 -6.96 -17.77
C LEU A 197 6.90 -6.52 -17.09
N ALA A 198 6.58 -5.23 -17.07
CA ALA A 198 5.32 -4.77 -16.51
C ALA A 198 4.15 -5.32 -17.36
N PRO A 199 3.05 -5.75 -16.70
CA PRO A 199 1.86 -6.21 -17.41
C PRO A 199 1.22 -5.04 -18.21
N PRO A 200 0.34 -5.34 -19.18
CA PRO A 200 -0.39 -4.30 -19.92
C PRO A 200 -1.17 -3.37 -18.99
N CYS A 201 -1.14 -2.08 -19.31
CA CYS A 201 -1.80 -1.05 -18.51
C CYS A 201 -3.30 -0.99 -18.85
N TYR A 202 -4.19 -1.28 -17.89
CA TYR A 202 -5.63 -1.24 -18.16
C TYR A 202 -6.16 0.21 -18.30
N VAL A 203 -5.45 1.19 -17.73
CA VAL A 203 -5.83 2.62 -17.74
C VAL A 203 -5.81 3.19 -19.17
N GLU A 204 -4.93 2.68 -20.03
CA GLU A 204 -4.84 3.04 -21.45
C GLU A 204 -6.14 2.74 -22.21
N ARG A 205 -6.96 1.81 -21.70
CA ARG A 205 -8.30 1.52 -22.21
C ARG A 205 -9.39 2.19 -21.39
N ALA A 206 -9.33 2.04 -20.07
CA ALA A 206 -10.40 2.47 -19.18
C ALA A 206 -10.62 4.00 -19.19
N VAL A 207 -9.54 4.80 -19.23
CA VAL A 207 -9.68 6.27 -19.21
C VAL A 207 -10.28 6.81 -20.50
N PRO A 208 -9.83 6.41 -21.71
CA PRO A 208 -10.49 6.84 -22.95
C PRO A 208 -11.95 6.42 -23.04
N GLU A 209 -12.30 5.19 -22.60
CA GLU A 209 -13.68 4.72 -22.59
C GLU A 209 -14.57 5.54 -21.63
N LEU A 210 -14.08 5.82 -20.42
CA LEU A 210 -14.79 6.69 -19.46
C LEU A 210 -14.93 8.11 -19.99
N THR A 211 -13.87 8.68 -20.57
CA THR A 211 -13.87 10.02 -21.18
C THR A 211 -14.90 10.10 -22.31
N ARG A 212 -14.95 9.08 -23.18
CA ARG A 212 -15.93 8.99 -24.27
C ARG A 212 -17.35 8.91 -23.73
N ARG A 213 -17.59 8.06 -22.72
CA ARG A 213 -18.92 7.89 -22.13
C ARG A 213 -19.42 9.16 -21.45
N ILE A 214 -18.56 9.84 -20.69
CA ILE A 214 -18.88 11.13 -20.07
C ILE A 214 -19.13 12.18 -21.17
N GLY A 215 -18.32 12.19 -22.21
CA GLY A 215 -18.51 13.07 -23.37
C GLY A 215 -19.86 12.90 -24.05
N GLN A 216 -20.32 11.66 -24.22
CA GLN A 216 -21.65 11.36 -24.77
C GLN A 216 -22.76 11.86 -23.84
N LEU A 217 -22.73 11.48 -22.56
CA LEU A 217 -23.77 11.86 -21.60
C LEU A 217 -23.91 13.40 -21.46
N THR A 218 -22.78 14.10 -21.47
CA THR A 218 -22.77 15.57 -21.39
C THR A 218 -23.19 16.25 -22.70
N ALA A 219 -22.91 15.64 -23.86
CA ALA A 219 -23.39 16.12 -25.16
C ALA A 219 -24.91 15.96 -25.30
N ASP A 220 -25.49 14.92 -24.68
CA ASP A 220 -26.94 14.71 -24.57
C ASP A 220 -27.62 15.70 -23.60
N GLY A 221 -26.85 16.63 -23.02
CA GLY A 221 -27.36 17.65 -22.10
C GLY A 221 -27.46 17.20 -20.64
N ASN A 222 -26.93 16.04 -20.26
CA ASN A 222 -27.01 15.57 -18.87
C ASN A 222 -25.86 16.10 -18.00
N GLY A 223 -26.18 16.39 -16.73
CA GLY A 223 -25.18 16.49 -15.68
C GLY A 223 -24.68 15.11 -15.26
N VAL A 224 -23.39 14.97 -15.00
CA VAL A 224 -22.75 13.69 -14.65
C VAL A 224 -22.02 13.80 -13.32
N VAL A 225 -22.42 12.98 -12.34
CA VAL A 225 -21.67 12.76 -11.11
C VAL A 225 -20.81 11.51 -11.27
N LEU A 226 -19.49 11.70 -11.39
CA LEU A 226 -18.52 10.60 -11.45
C LEU A 226 -18.20 10.14 -10.03
N SER A 227 -18.45 8.87 -9.74
CA SER A 227 -18.28 8.27 -8.43
C SER A 227 -17.08 7.32 -8.42
N GLY A 228 -16.12 7.52 -7.52
CA GLY A 228 -14.88 6.76 -7.43
C GLY A 228 -14.57 6.26 -6.03
N GLN A 229 -14.72 4.94 -5.80
CA GLN A 229 -14.30 4.30 -4.57
C GLN A 229 -12.84 3.85 -4.63
N SER A 230 -12.07 4.09 -3.57
CA SER A 230 -10.73 3.50 -3.41
C SER A 230 -9.85 3.75 -4.65
N HIS A 231 -9.31 2.71 -5.28
CA HIS A 231 -8.52 2.85 -6.51
C HIS A 231 -9.29 3.50 -7.67
N GLY A 232 -10.62 3.33 -7.74
CA GLY A 232 -11.48 4.02 -8.71
C GLY A 232 -11.47 5.54 -8.59
N SER A 233 -11.14 6.10 -7.41
CA SER A 233 -10.92 7.55 -7.26
C SER A 233 -9.70 8.04 -8.04
N VAL A 234 -8.65 7.21 -8.16
CA VAL A 234 -7.45 7.53 -8.94
C VAL A 234 -7.77 7.53 -10.42
N LEU A 235 -8.51 6.50 -10.88
CA LEU A 235 -8.99 6.41 -12.25
C LEU A 235 -9.90 7.60 -12.60
N ALA A 236 -10.79 8.00 -11.70
CA ALA A 236 -11.66 9.16 -11.87
C ALA A 236 -10.86 10.46 -11.99
N ALA A 237 -9.86 10.68 -11.14
CA ALA A 237 -8.98 11.85 -11.20
C ALA A 237 -8.24 11.95 -12.54
N VAL A 238 -7.64 10.84 -13.01
CA VAL A 238 -6.96 10.80 -14.32
C VAL A 238 -7.96 11.04 -15.45
N THR A 239 -9.17 10.50 -15.37
CA THR A 239 -10.23 10.75 -16.35
C THR A 239 -10.57 12.23 -16.45
N ILE A 240 -10.71 12.93 -15.32
CA ILE A 240 -11.01 14.36 -15.30
C ILE A 240 -9.89 15.20 -15.95
N LEU A 241 -8.63 14.80 -15.77
CA LEU A 241 -7.49 15.44 -16.43
C LEU A 241 -7.49 15.23 -17.96
N GLN A 242 -8.26 14.28 -18.49
CA GLN A 242 -8.40 14.03 -19.93
C GLN A 242 -9.74 14.50 -20.50
N LEU A 243 -10.69 14.94 -19.66
CA LEU A 243 -11.98 15.43 -20.13
C LEU A 243 -11.82 16.72 -20.98
N PRO A 244 -12.48 16.82 -22.14
CA PRO A 244 -12.56 18.07 -22.91
C PRO A 244 -13.23 19.19 -22.12
N ASP A 245 -12.82 20.44 -22.32
CA ASP A 245 -13.33 21.61 -21.57
C ASP A 245 -14.87 21.72 -21.60
N ARG A 246 -15.48 21.42 -22.76
CA ARG A 246 -16.94 21.42 -22.95
C ARG A 246 -17.69 20.49 -22.00
N CYS A 247 -17.08 19.37 -21.59
CA CYS A 247 -17.71 18.39 -20.71
C CYS A 247 -17.60 18.80 -19.24
N ARG A 248 -16.51 19.46 -18.84
CA ARG A 248 -16.15 19.71 -17.43
C ARG A 248 -17.16 20.53 -16.65
N ARG A 249 -17.90 21.43 -17.33
CA ARG A 249 -18.94 22.25 -16.70
C ARG A 249 -20.10 21.41 -16.16
N ARG A 250 -20.37 20.28 -16.80
CA ARG A 250 -21.46 19.36 -16.48
C ARG A 250 -21.00 18.12 -15.71
N VAL A 251 -19.80 18.16 -15.15
CA VAL A 251 -19.22 17.03 -14.40
C VAL A 251 -18.94 17.45 -12.96
N ALA A 252 -19.28 16.55 -12.04
CA ALA A 252 -18.97 16.61 -10.63
C ALA A 252 -18.29 15.30 -10.19
N LEU A 253 -17.50 15.34 -9.12
CA LEU A 253 -16.73 14.20 -8.63
C LEU A 253 -17.12 13.87 -7.18
N LEU A 254 -17.46 12.61 -6.95
CA LEU A 254 -17.60 12.03 -5.61
C LEU A 254 -16.52 10.96 -5.42
N THR A 255 -15.58 11.19 -4.51
CA THR A 255 -14.59 10.17 -4.12
C THR A 255 -14.85 9.67 -2.71
N TYR A 256 -14.54 8.40 -2.44
CA TYR A 256 -14.69 7.86 -1.09
C TYR A 256 -13.78 6.65 -0.88
N GLY A 257 -13.29 6.52 0.35
CA GLY A 257 -12.18 5.60 0.63
C GLY A 257 -10.94 5.91 -0.21
N SER A 258 -10.76 7.16 -0.63
CA SER A 258 -9.77 7.58 -1.62
C SER A 258 -8.33 7.52 -1.07
N PRO A 259 -7.40 6.79 -1.72
CA PRO A 259 -5.99 6.77 -1.34
C PRO A 259 -5.19 7.95 -1.95
N LEU A 260 -5.84 8.88 -2.67
CA LEU A 260 -5.16 9.96 -3.41
C LEU A 260 -4.26 10.82 -2.50
N GLY A 261 -4.80 11.36 -1.41
CA GLY A 261 -4.07 12.28 -0.54
C GLY A 261 -3.10 11.62 0.44
N ASN A 262 -3.57 10.63 1.20
CA ASN A 262 -2.79 10.02 2.27
C ASN A 262 -1.72 9.04 1.78
N ARG A 263 -1.88 8.42 0.60
CA ARG A 263 -0.99 7.37 0.10
C ARG A 263 -0.37 7.67 -1.25
N TYR A 264 -1.16 7.89 -2.29
CA TYR A 264 -0.64 8.05 -3.66
C TYR A 264 0.30 9.25 -3.73
N ARG A 265 -0.08 10.37 -3.09
CA ARG A 265 0.82 11.53 -2.95
C ARG A 265 2.14 11.24 -2.26
N ARG A 266 2.22 10.21 -1.41
CA ARG A 266 3.46 9.81 -0.70
C ARG A 266 4.29 8.79 -1.49
N ILE A 267 3.62 7.82 -2.11
CA ILE A 267 4.26 6.69 -2.81
C ILE A 267 4.65 7.09 -4.24
N PHE A 268 3.83 7.91 -4.89
CA PHE A 268 3.99 8.35 -6.27
C PHE A 268 3.94 9.88 -6.40
N PRO A 269 4.77 10.63 -5.65
CA PRO A 269 4.71 12.09 -5.59
C PRO A 269 4.93 12.78 -6.94
N ALA A 270 5.64 12.13 -7.87
CA ALA A 270 5.87 12.63 -9.22
C ALA A 270 4.60 12.61 -10.10
N TYR A 271 3.64 11.74 -9.80
CA TYR A 271 2.40 11.59 -10.56
C TYR A 271 1.18 12.18 -9.84
N VAL A 272 1.16 12.10 -8.51
CA VAL A 272 0.08 12.63 -7.68
C VAL A 272 0.66 13.70 -6.76
N SER A 273 0.62 14.95 -7.21
CA SER A 273 1.08 16.12 -6.48
C SER A 273 -0.09 16.96 -5.94
N ASP A 274 0.19 17.92 -5.06
CA ASP A 274 -0.82 18.91 -4.63
C ASP A 274 -1.35 19.69 -5.83
N GLU A 275 -0.46 20.07 -6.74
CA GLU A 275 -0.78 20.77 -7.99
C GLU A 275 -1.72 19.96 -8.86
N MET A 276 -1.44 18.68 -9.09
CA MET A 276 -2.30 17.79 -9.88
C MET A 276 -3.70 17.65 -9.25
N LEU A 277 -3.78 17.49 -7.91
CA LEU A 277 -5.06 17.39 -7.22
C LEU A 277 -5.83 18.72 -7.26
N ARG A 278 -5.16 19.86 -7.12
CA ARG A 278 -5.76 21.19 -7.29
C ARG A 278 -6.21 21.41 -8.72
N GLU A 279 -5.48 20.91 -9.71
CA GLU A 279 -5.86 20.97 -11.11
C GLU A 279 -7.18 20.21 -11.33
N VAL A 280 -7.32 18.99 -10.80
CA VAL A 280 -8.60 18.24 -10.82
C VAL A 280 -9.73 19.07 -10.21
N GLY A 281 -9.51 19.67 -9.04
CA GLY A 281 -10.47 20.56 -8.40
C GLY A 281 -10.85 21.74 -9.29
N SER A 282 -9.86 22.46 -9.82
CA SER A 282 -10.06 23.63 -10.67
C SER A 282 -10.83 23.31 -11.96
N ARG A 283 -10.53 22.18 -12.61
CA ARG A 283 -11.19 21.72 -13.83
C ARG A 283 -12.66 21.44 -13.61
N LEU A 284 -13.05 21.04 -12.41
CA LEU A 284 -14.45 20.83 -12.03
C LEU A 284 -15.09 22.05 -11.34
N ALA A 285 -14.42 23.21 -11.34
CA ALA A 285 -14.83 24.38 -10.55
C ALA A 285 -15.16 24.00 -9.09
N TRP A 286 -14.39 23.08 -8.52
CA TRP A 286 -14.52 22.56 -7.17
C TRP A 286 -15.84 21.85 -6.85
N ARG A 287 -16.53 21.32 -7.87
CA ARG A 287 -17.62 20.33 -7.73
C ARG A 287 -17.06 18.94 -7.38
N TRP A 288 -16.33 18.88 -6.27
CA TRP A 288 -15.72 17.67 -5.76
C TRP A 288 -16.01 17.51 -4.27
N ILE A 289 -16.55 16.35 -3.89
CA ILE A 289 -16.66 15.91 -2.50
C ILE A 289 -15.87 14.61 -2.32
N ASN A 290 -15.07 14.53 -1.26
CA ASN A 290 -14.38 13.33 -0.82
C ASN A 290 -14.91 12.89 0.56
N LEU A 291 -15.53 11.71 0.63
CA LEU A 291 -16.00 11.12 1.89
C LEU A 291 -14.91 10.22 2.51
N TRP A 292 -14.54 10.51 3.75
CA TRP A 292 -13.49 9.73 4.45
C TRP A 292 -13.83 9.49 5.92
N ARG A 293 -13.24 8.44 6.51
CA ARG A 293 -13.51 7.96 7.87
C ARG A 293 -12.22 7.71 8.64
N TYR A 294 -12.21 7.84 9.96
CA TYR A 294 -11.04 7.51 10.79
C TYR A 294 -10.75 6.01 10.89
N THR A 295 -11.75 5.18 10.62
CA THR A 295 -11.70 3.72 10.64
C THR A 295 -11.28 3.12 9.29
N ASP A 296 -11.16 3.95 8.25
CA ASP A 296 -10.68 3.51 6.95
C ASP A 296 -9.14 3.42 6.96
N ALA A 297 -8.63 2.20 6.75
CA ALA A 297 -7.20 1.96 6.69
C ALA A 297 -6.56 2.45 5.39
N VAL A 298 -7.36 2.63 4.34
CA VAL A 298 -6.97 2.93 2.96
C VAL A 298 -7.21 4.37 2.60
N GLY A 299 -8.47 4.79 2.70
CA GLY A 299 -8.88 6.13 2.33
C GLY A 299 -8.56 7.15 3.39
N GLY A 300 -8.42 8.40 2.97
CA GLY A 300 -8.26 9.53 3.87
C GLY A 300 -8.71 10.84 3.23
N ALA A 301 -8.41 11.93 3.92
CA ALA A 301 -8.53 13.26 3.34
C ALA A 301 -7.60 13.39 2.12
N VAL A 302 -8.08 14.02 1.05
CA VAL A 302 -7.32 14.31 -0.16
C VAL A 302 -6.43 15.54 0.07
N PHE A 303 -7.02 16.60 0.62
CA PHE A 303 -6.37 17.84 0.99
C PHE A 303 -6.22 17.91 2.51
N VAL A 304 -5.04 18.35 2.96
CA VAL A 304 -4.81 18.57 4.38
C VAL A 304 -5.53 19.86 4.79
N PRO A 305 -6.28 19.90 5.91
CA PRO A 305 -7.17 21.02 6.26
C PRO A 305 -6.55 22.41 6.45
N PHE A 306 -5.23 22.58 6.26
CA PHE A 306 -4.50 23.77 6.74
C PHE A 306 -3.47 24.36 5.79
N VAL A 307 -3.44 23.95 4.51
CA VAL A 307 -2.40 24.40 3.57
C VAL A 307 -2.75 25.72 2.87
N GLY A 308 -4.03 26.16 2.86
CA GLY A 308 -4.46 27.34 2.09
C GLY A 308 -5.34 28.37 2.81
N GLY A 309 -5.58 28.22 4.11
CA GLY A 309 -6.49 29.11 4.86
C GLY A 309 -7.99 28.77 4.66
N PRO A 310 -8.90 29.49 5.35
CA PRO A 310 -10.34 29.19 5.35
C PRO A 310 -11.03 29.42 3.99
N ASP A 311 -10.45 30.25 3.12
CA ASP A 311 -11.01 30.57 1.80
C ASP A 311 -10.53 29.64 0.67
N ASP A 312 -9.63 28.70 0.95
CA ASP A 312 -9.16 27.74 -0.04
C ASP A 312 -10.32 26.81 -0.44
N PRO A 313 -10.74 26.79 -1.73
CA PRO A 313 -11.81 25.92 -2.16
C PRO A 313 -11.50 24.42 -1.93
N ALA A 314 -10.22 24.04 -1.82
CA ALA A 314 -9.80 22.69 -1.43
C ALA A 314 -10.30 22.29 -0.04
N ALA A 315 -10.49 23.24 0.88
CA ALA A 315 -10.99 22.98 2.23
C ALA A 315 -12.42 22.43 2.24
N ARG A 316 -13.19 22.63 1.16
CA ARG A 316 -14.58 22.15 1.02
C ARG A 316 -14.69 20.76 0.39
N VAL A 317 -13.59 20.19 -0.10
CA VAL A 317 -13.59 18.88 -0.75
C VAL A 317 -13.76 17.77 0.27
N ASP A 318 -12.97 17.78 1.35
CA ASP A 318 -12.93 16.68 2.30
C ASP A 318 -14.04 16.75 3.34
N ARG A 319 -14.97 15.80 3.27
CA ARG A 319 -16.05 15.62 4.24
C ARG A 319 -15.84 14.35 5.05
N ARG A 320 -15.63 14.53 6.34
CA ARG A 320 -15.49 13.42 7.26
C ARG A 320 -16.86 12.81 7.56
N VAL A 321 -16.99 11.53 7.28
CA VAL A 321 -18.14 10.69 7.64
C VAL A 321 -17.85 9.94 8.93
N ARG A 322 -18.86 9.83 9.80
CA ARG A 322 -18.75 9.08 11.06
C ARG A 322 -18.89 7.58 10.80
N ASP A 323 -18.05 6.77 11.46
CA ASP A 323 -18.13 5.30 11.39
C ASP A 323 -17.68 4.65 12.71
N PRO A 324 -18.55 3.88 13.39
CA PRO A 324 -19.95 3.59 13.05
C PRO A 324 -20.88 4.82 13.15
N LYS A 325 -22.11 4.76 12.62
CA LYS A 325 -23.06 5.89 12.72
C LYS A 325 -23.46 6.24 14.16
N GLY A 326 -23.50 5.23 15.02
CA GLY A 326 -23.73 5.37 16.45
C GLY A 326 -23.14 4.18 17.21
N LEU A 327 -23.07 4.29 18.53
CA LEU A 327 -22.61 3.20 19.39
C LEU A 327 -23.75 2.37 19.99
N LEU A 328 -24.95 2.94 20.08
CA LEU A 328 -26.13 2.28 20.63
C LEU A 328 -26.88 1.50 19.55
N ILE A 329 -27.69 0.54 20.00
CA ILE A 329 -28.61 -0.21 19.15
C ILE A 329 -29.81 0.71 18.85
N PRO A 330 -30.11 1.03 17.58
CA PRO A 330 -31.28 1.81 17.22
C PRO A 330 -32.57 1.06 17.62
N PRO A 331 -33.67 1.75 17.94
CA PRO A 331 -34.95 1.09 18.27
C PRO A 331 -35.50 0.20 17.14
N THR A 332 -35.09 0.46 15.90
CA THR A 332 -35.50 -0.28 14.69
C THR A 332 -34.64 -1.50 14.41
N ASP A 333 -33.64 -1.80 15.25
CA ASP A 333 -32.68 -2.88 15.01
C ASP A 333 -32.41 -3.66 16.31
N THR A 334 -31.81 -4.83 16.17
CA THR A 334 -31.37 -5.69 17.28
C THR A 334 -29.85 -5.70 17.43
N VAL A 335 -29.12 -5.20 16.43
CA VAL A 335 -27.65 -5.13 16.45
C VAL A 335 -27.16 -3.68 16.36
N PRO A 336 -26.04 -3.34 17.01
CA PRO A 336 -25.48 -2.00 16.89
C PRO A 336 -24.93 -1.78 15.46
N PRO A 337 -24.94 -0.53 14.94
CA PRO A 337 -24.47 -0.24 13.59
C PRO A 337 -23.03 -0.73 13.42
N PRO A 338 -22.68 -1.50 12.36
CA PRO A 338 -21.36 -2.10 12.23
C PRO A 338 -20.27 -1.06 12.01
N VAL A 339 -19.02 -1.41 12.38
CA VAL A 339 -17.85 -0.60 11.97
C VAL A 339 -17.52 -0.97 10.54
N GLN A 340 -17.74 -0.05 9.61
CA GLN A 340 -17.65 -0.30 8.18
C GLN A 340 -16.19 -0.25 7.66
N GLY A 341 -15.34 0.57 8.29
CA GLY A 341 -13.96 0.78 7.86
C GLY A 341 -13.90 1.26 6.41
N HIS A 342 -13.16 0.53 5.56
CA HIS A 342 -13.01 0.84 4.13
C HIS A 342 -14.26 0.53 3.27
N ARG A 343 -15.28 -0.12 3.82
CA ARG A 343 -16.52 -0.41 3.09
C ARG A 343 -17.44 0.81 3.09
N PHE A 344 -17.76 1.34 1.92
CA PHE A 344 -18.77 2.38 1.76
C PHE A 344 -19.99 1.77 1.09
N ALA A 345 -21.00 1.44 1.90
CA ALA A 345 -22.34 1.18 1.38
C ALA A 345 -23.05 2.54 1.19
N PRO A 346 -23.87 2.70 0.13
CA PRO A 346 -24.74 3.87 0.00
C PRO A 346 -25.57 4.04 1.27
N ASP A 347 -25.51 5.23 1.85
CA ASP A 347 -26.22 5.65 3.05
C ASP A 347 -26.69 7.10 2.90
N ASP A 348 -27.40 7.64 3.88
CA ASP A 348 -27.97 8.99 3.80
C ASP A 348 -26.91 10.08 3.56
N GLU A 349 -25.71 9.95 4.15
CA GLU A 349 -24.62 10.91 3.93
C GLU A 349 -24.05 10.81 2.50
N PHE A 350 -23.98 9.59 1.96
CA PHE A 350 -23.60 9.35 0.57
C PHE A 350 -24.62 9.95 -0.40
N HIS A 351 -25.92 9.72 -0.17
CA HIS A 351 -26.99 10.28 -1.00
C HIS A 351 -27.07 11.81 -0.89
N ALA A 352 -26.88 12.37 0.31
CA ALA A 352 -26.81 13.82 0.51
C ALA A 352 -25.63 14.44 -0.25
N ALA A 353 -24.46 13.78 -0.26
CA ALA A 353 -23.31 14.25 -1.04
C ALA A 353 -23.58 14.23 -2.55
N ILE A 354 -24.29 13.22 -3.06
CA ILE A 354 -24.73 13.20 -4.46
C ILE A 354 -25.70 14.34 -4.74
N GLY A 355 -26.74 14.52 -3.91
CA GLY A 355 -27.73 15.59 -4.07
C GLY A 355 -27.08 16.96 -4.14
N GLU A 356 -26.14 17.25 -3.23
CA GLU A 356 -25.39 18.49 -3.24
C GLU A 356 -24.55 18.68 -4.52
N LEU A 357 -23.92 17.62 -5.04
CA LEU A 357 -23.18 17.72 -6.29
C LEU A 357 -24.10 17.96 -7.50
N VAL A 358 -25.31 17.39 -7.48
CA VAL A 358 -26.34 17.64 -8.50
C VAL A 358 -26.80 19.09 -8.45
N GLU A 359 -27.13 19.62 -7.26
CA GLU A 359 -27.51 21.04 -7.11
C GLU A 359 -26.40 21.99 -7.57
N ARG A 360 -25.12 21.66 -7.30
CA ARG A 360 -23.98 22.45 -7.77
C ARG A 360 -23.82 22.43 -9.29
N LEU A 361 -24.24 21.35 -9.96
CA LEU A 361 -24.24 21.26 -11.42
C LEU A 361 -25.34 22.15 -12.01
N GLU A 362 -26.56 22.05 -11.48
CA GLU A 362 -27.71 22.83 -11.94
C GLU A 362 -27.48 24.35 -11.82
N ARG A 363 -26.86 24.79 -10.72
CA ARG A 363 -26.49 26.21 -10.52
C ARG A 363 -25.49 26.77 -11.51
N THR A 364 -24.78 25.93 -12.26
CA THR A 364 -23.80 26.37 -13.27
C THR A 364 -24.41 26.49 -14.67
N ASP A 365 -25.59 25.88 -14.88
CA ASP A 365 -26.31 25.88 -16.17
C ASP A 365 -27.40 26.97 -16.26
N GLY A 366 -27.66 27.71 -15.16
CA GLY A 366 -28.48 28.93 -15.13
C GLY A 366 -27.62 30.18 -14.96
#